data_AF-A0A3C0W900-F1
#
_entry.id   AF-A0A3C0W900-F1
#
_cell.length_a   1.000
_cell.length_b   1.000
_cell.length_c   1.000
_cell.angle_alpha   90.00
_cell.angle_beta   90.00
_cell.angle_gamma   90.00
#
_symmetry.space_group_name_H-M   'P 1'
#
loop_
_entity.id
_entity.type
_entity.pdbx_description
1 polymer ?
#
loop_
_entity_poly.entity_id
_entity_poly.type
_entity_poly.pdbx_seq_one_letter_code
_entity_poly.pdbx_strand_id
1 'polypeptide(L)'
;MSRPKDTDYLSVSARLRAMENRLIDREKTERMLEAPTDEEARKVLTECGYADQIPLEEALRRRRAELYRELKKAVPDVRLVELFQIKYDYHNIKAILKAWSRGIAADDLLLEGGRYDAGMLQSQWQQSQQMEIPEPGRQAVGRAAALLREKDPQG
;
A
#
# COMPACT_ATOMS: atom_id res chain seq x y z
N MET A 1 19.08 2.64 -23.12
CA MET A 1 18.83 1.88 -21.87
C MET A 1 19.24 0.44 -22.11
N SER A 2 20.16 -0.11 -21.30
CA SER A 2 20.60 -1.50 -21.45
C SER A 2 19.46 -2.45 -21.09
N ARG A 3 19.31 -3.54 -21.85
CA ARG A 3 18.33 -4.60 -21.57
C ARG A 3 18.69 -5.21 -20.20
N PRO A 4 17.73 -5.35 -19.26
CA PRO A 4 18.03 -6.00 -17.97
C PRO A 4 18.54 -7.42 -18.24
N LYS A 5 19.61 -7.83 -17.55
CA LYS A 5 20.11 -9.21 -17.63
C LYS A 5 19.44 -10.06 -16.56
N ASP A 6 19.14 -11.32 -16.86
CA ASP A 6 18.53 -12.24 -15.87
C ASP A 6 19.39 -12.38 -14.59
N THR A 7 20.70 -12.22 -14.72
CA THR A 7 21.65 -12.20 -13.60
C THR A 7 21.37 -11.07 -12.60
N ASP A 8 20.81 -9.95 -13.04
CA ASP A 8 20.54 -8.77 -12.20
C ASP A 8 19.40 -9.04 -11.20
N TYR A 9 18.56 -10.04 -11.48
CA TYR A 9 17.42 -10.43 -10.64
C TYR A 9 17.66 -11.70 -9.81
N LEU A 10 18.79 -12.38 -10.00
CA LEU A 10 19.12 -13.58 -9.25
C LEU A 10 19.30 -13.27 -7.75
N SER A 11 19.99 -12.19 -7.43
CA SER A 11 20.17 -11.72 -6.06
C SER A 11 18.85 -11.28 -5.40
N VAL A 12 17.96 -10.65 -6.17
CA VAL A 12 16.61 -10.26 -5.73
C VAL A 12 15.78 -11.50 -5.41
N SER A 13 15.79 -12.49 -6.30
CA SER A 13 15.06 -13.75 -6.13
C SER A 13 15.56 -14.50 -4.88
N ALA A 14 16.88 -14.60 -4.69
CA ALA A 14 17.45 -15.24 -3.50
C ALA A 14 17.06 -14.50 -2.21
N ARG A 15 17.06 -13.16 -2.22
CA ARG A 15 16.62 -12.36 -1.07
C ARG A 15 15.14 -12.55 -0.78
N LEU A 16 14.29 -12.56 -1.82
CA LEU A 16 12.85 -12.85 -1.67
C LEU A 16 12.62 -14.23 -1.05
N ARG A 17 13.32 -15.27 -1.52
CA ARG A 17 13.26 -16.61 -0.91
C ARG A 17 13.64 -16.61 0.56
N ALA A 18 14.69 -15.88 0.95
CA ALA A 18 15.05 -15.76 2.36
C ALA A 18 13.97 -15.05 3.19
N MET A 19 13.24 -14.10 2.60
CA MET A 19 12.14 -13.38 3.25
C MET A 19 10.87 -14.24 3.37
N GLU A 20 10.63 -15.15 2.43
CA GLU A 20 9.50 -16.09 2.46
C GLU A 20 9.48 -16.96 3.73
N ASN A 21 10.65 -17.27 4.30
CA ASN A 21 10.76 -18.04 5.55
C ASN A 21 10.09 -17.35 6.76
N ARG A 22 9.84 -16.04 6.67
CA ARG A 22 9.16 -15.25 7.72
C ARG A 22 7.66 -15.11 7.47
N LEU A 23 7.12 -15.72 6.42
CA LEU A 23 5.68 -15.70 6.17
C LEU A 23 4.95 -16.57 7.19
N ILE A 24 3.72 -16.17 7.46
CA ILE A 24 2.76 -16.96 8.21
C ILE A 24 2.40 -18.15 7.32
N ASP A 25 2.73 -19.35 7.80
CA ASP A 25 2.35 -20.61 7.17
C ASP A 25 1.25 -21.29 8.00
N ARG A 26 0.91 -22.51 7.59
CA ARG A 26 -0.13 -23.29 8.25
C ARG A 26 0.21 -23.57 9.72
N GLU A 27 1.44 -24.00 10.00
CA GLU A 27 1.88 -24.33 11.36
C GLU A 27 1.82 -23.10 12.28
N LYS A 28 2.31 -21.95 11.82
CA LYS A 28 2.23 -20.70 12.58
C LYS A 28 0.78 -20.26 12.79
N THR A 29 -0.10 -20.49 11.81
CA THR A 29 -1.54 -20.22 11.96
C THR A 29 -2.17 -21.11 13.03
N GLU A 30 -1.89 -22.42 13.01
CA GLU A 30 -2.37 -23.38 14.02
C GLU A 30 -1.85 -23.01 15.43
N ARG A 31 -0.56 -22.68 15.57
CA ARG A 31 0.03 -22.19 16.82
C ARG A 31 -0.64 -20.91 17.35
N MET A 32 -1.01 -19.98 16.47
CA MET A 32 -1.76 -18.77 16.88
C MET A 32 -3.17 -19.10 17.35
N LEU A 33 -3.85 -20.07 16.72
CA LEU A 33 -5.21 -20.49 17.10
C LEU A 33 -5.24 -21.23 18.44
N GLU A 34 -4.18 -21.98 18.75
CA GLU A 34 -4.03 -22.72 20.01
C GLU A 34 -3.50 -21.86 21.17
N ALA A 35 -3.09 -20.62 20.89
CA ALA A 35 -2.54 -19.73 21.89
C ALA A 35 -3.58 -19.39 22.98
N PRO A 36 -3.22 -19.49 24.27
CA PRO A 36 -4.17 -19.26 25.37
C PRO A 36 -4.51 -17.77 25.56
N THR A 37 -3.71 -16.86 25.00
CA THR A 37 -3.90 -15.42 25.11
C THR A 37 -3.48 -14.71 23.82
N ASP A 38 -4.03 -13.52 23.58
CA ASP A 38 -3.60 -12.62 22.50
C ASP A 38 -2.10 -12.34 22.52
N GLU A 39 -1.50 -12.23 23.72
CA GLU A 39 -0.08 -11.99 23.89
C GLU A 39 0.78 -13.16 23.39
N GLU A 40 0.37 -14.41 23.69
CA GLU A 40 1.06 -15.59 23.17
C GLU A 40 0.88 -15.74 21.66
N ALA A 41 -0.31 -15.44 21.10
CA ALA A 41 -0.52 -15.40 19.65
C ALA A 41 0.39 -14.34 18.99
N ARG A 42 0.58 -13.20 19.65
CA ARG A 42 1.40 -12.10 19.15
C ARG A 42 2.89 -12.45 19.08
N LYS A 43 3.40 -13.33 19.94
CA LYS A 43 4.78 -13.83 19.84
C LYS A 43 5.04 -14.55 18.51
N VAL A 44 4.07 -15.30 18.00
CA VAL A 44 4.16 -15.96 16.69
C VAL A 44 4.26 -14.92 15.55
N LEU A 45 3.54 -13.80 15.66
CA LEU A 45 3.68 -12.68 14.72
C LEU A 45 5.05 -12.01 14.83
N THR A 46 5.61 -11.88 16.03
CA THR A 46 6.97 -11.37 16.23
C THR A 46 8.02 -12.26 15.54
N GLU A 47 7.86 -13.59 15.59
CA GLU A 47 8.71 -14.53 14.83
C GLU A 47 8.65 -14.29 13.31
N CYS A 48 7.48 -13.85 12.81
CA CYS A 48 7.29 -13.47 11.41
C CYS A 48 7.85 -12.07 11.06
N GLY A 49 8.43 -11.37 12.03
CA GLY A 49 9.00 -10.04 11.88
C GLY A 49 8.01 -8.89 11.96
N TYR A 50 6.80 -9.13 12.48
CA TYR A 50 5.90 -8.04 12.85
C TYR A 50 6.36 -7.40 14.16
N ALA A 51 6.20 -6.08 14.27
CA ALA A 51 6.60 -5.37 15.47
C ALA A 51 5.64 -5.66 16.64
N ASP A 52 6.21 -5.84 17.83
CA ASP A 52 5.49 -6.04 19.07
C ASP A 52 5.14 -4.68 19.73
N GLN A 53 4.28 -4.72 20.76
CA GLN A 53 3.84 -3.60 21.60
C GLN A 53 3.13 -2.42 20.89
N ILE A 54 2.75 -2.57 19.63
CA ILE A 54 1.88 -1.63 18.88
C ILE A 54 0.59 -2.29 18.39
N PRO A 55 -0.49 -1.54 18.09
CA PRO A 55 -1.72 -2.13 17.52
C PRO A 55 -1.44 -3.03 16.32
N LEU A 56 -2.17 -4.14 16.18
CA LEU A 56 -1.89 -5.15 15.14
C LEU A 56 -1.92 -4.54 13.72
N GLU A 57 -2.93 -3.72 13.43
CA GLU A 57 -3.04 -3.03 12.15
C GLU A 57 -1.81 -2.15 11.87
N GLU A 58 -1.32 -1.44 12.89
CA GLU A 58 -0.08 -0.66 12.81
C GLU A 58 1.15 -1.53 12.52
N ALA A 59 1.24 -2.70 13.16
CA ALA A 59 2.35 -3.63 12.94
C ALA A 59 2.35 -4.18 11.50
N LEU A 60 1.19 -4.59 11.00
CA LEU A 60 1.02 -5.08 9.62
C LEU A 60 1.37 -3.99 8.60
N ARG A 61 0.88 -2.78 8.86
CA ARG A 61 1.11 -1.58 8.05
C ARG A 61 2.59 -1.22 7.98
N ARG A 62 3.25 -1.12 9.14
CA ARG A 62 4.69 -0.88 9.26
C ARG A 62 5.50 -1.94 8.53
N ARG A 63 5.19 -3.23 8.74
CA ARG A 63 5.92 -4.33 8.10
C ARG A 63 5.80 -4.29 6.58
N ARG A 64 4.61 -3.96 6.05
CA ARG A 64 4.39 -3.76 4.61
C ARG A 64 5.22 -2.59 4.07
N ALA A 65 5.27 -1.46 4.78
CA ALA A 65 6.06 -0.30 4.37
C ALA A 65 7.57 -0.59 4.40
N GLU A 66 8.05 -1.36 5.38
CA GLU A 66 9.44 -1.85 5.44
C GLU A 66 9.76 -2.78 4.28
N LEU A 67 8.87 -3.73 3.95
CA LEU A 67 9.02 -4.64 2.82
C LEU A 67 9.17 -3.88 1.50
N TYR A 68 8.28 -2.94 1.20
CA TYR A 68 8.39 -2.14 -0.03
C TYR A 68 9.70 -1.33 -0.08
N ARG A 69 10.15 -0.77 1.06
CA ARG A 69 11.45 -0.08 1.15
C ARG A 69 12.63 -1.01 0.91
N GLU A 70 12.62 -2.22 1.47
CA GLU A 70 13.67 -3.22 1.21
C GLU A 70 13.70 -3.64 -0.25
N LEU A 71 12.54 -3.93 -0.85
CA LEU A 71 12.44 -4.35 -2.24
C LEU A 71 12.91 -3.25 -3.19
N LYS A 72 12.50 -2.00 -2.99
CA LYS A 72 12.97 -0.86 -3.79
C LYS A 72 14.49 -0.67 -3.74
N LYS A 73 15.14 -1.02 -2.64
CA LYS A 73 16.61 -0.99 -2.51
C LYS A 73 17.29 -2.17 -3.19
N ALA A 74 16.59 -3.29 -3.36
CA ALA A 74 17.14 -4.53 -3.89
C ALA A 74 17.01 -4.64 -5.40
N VAL A 75 15.90 -4.14 -5.97
CA VAL A 75 15.62 -4.31 -7.40
C VAL A 75 16.46 -3.37 -8.28
N PRO A 76 16.91 -3.83 -9.47
CA PRO A 76 17.57 -2.97 -10.45
C PRO A 76 16.66 -1.85 -10.99
N ASP A 77 15.35 -2.10 -11.05
CA ASP A 77 14.34 -1.15 -11.51
C ASP A 77 13.19 -1.05 -10.50
N VAL A 78 13.12 0.09 -9.80
CA VAL A 78 12.10 0.35 -8.78
C VAL A 78 10.67 0.32 -9.33
N ARG A 79 10.50 0.54 -10.63
CA ARG A 79 9.19 0.55 -11.30
C ARG A 79 8.50 -0.81 -11.21
N LEU A 80 9.26 -1.89 -11.08
CA LEU A 80 8.71 -3.24 -10.88
C LEU A 80 8.01 -3.39 -9.53
N VAL A 81 8.59 -2.80 -8.47
CA VAL A 81 7.97 -2.81 -7.14
C VAL A 81 6.78 -1.86 -7.11
N GLU A 82 6.92 -0.70 -7.74
CA GLU A 82 5.87 0.31 -7.86
C GLU A 82 4.62 -0.20 -8.57
N LEU A 83 4.74 -1.14 -9.52
CA LEU A 83 3.60 -1.79 -10.18
C LEU A 83 2.62 -2.40 -9.16
N PHE A 84 3.14 -3.04 -8.11
CA PHE A 84 2.31 -3.62 -7.04
C PHE A 84 1.65 -2.57 -6.14
N GLN A 85 2.18 -1.34 -6.15
CA GLN A 85 1.67 -0.23 -5.35
C GLN A 85 0.58 0.57 -6.08
N ILE A 86 0.53 0.54 -7.42
CA ILE A 86 -0.43 1.29 -8.25
C ILE A 86 -1.89 1.02 -7.82
N LYS A 87 -2.22 -0.21 -7.41
CA LYS A 87 -3.57 -0.57 -6.97
C LYS A 87 -4.04 0.25 -5.75
N TYR A 88 -3.13 0.59 -4.84
CA TYR A 88 -3.44 1.40 -3.66
C TYR A 88 -3.63 2.86 -4.05
N ASP A 89 -2.75 3.41 -4.90
CA ASP A 89 -2.92 4.78 -5.41
C ASP A 89 -4.26 4.94 -6.12
N TYR A 90 -4.61 4.01 -7.00
CA TYR A 90 -5.87 4.02 -7.72
C TYR A 90 -7.07 3.96 -6.76
N HIS A 91 -7.02 3.07 -5.76
CA HIS A 91 -8.07 2.98 -4.76
C HIS A 91 -8.23 4.29 -3.98
N ASN A 92 -7.13 4.86 -3.49
CA ASN A 92 -7.12 6.09 -2.70
C ASN A 92 -7.63 7.28 -3.50
N ILE A 93 -7.12 7.48 -4.72
CA ILE A 93 -7.55 8.55 -5.61
C ILE A 93 -9.07 8.43 -5.87
N LYS A 94 -9.55 7.22 -6.18
CA LYS A 94 -10.98 6.97 -6.38
C LYS A 94 -11.80 7.25 -5.12
N ALA A 95 -11.32 6.84 -3.95
CA ALA A 95 -11.99 7.07 -2.68
C ALA A 95 -12.09 8.58 -2.38
N ILE A 96 -10.98 9.31 -2.52
CA ILE A 96 -10.91 10.77 -2.35
C ILE A 96 -11.91 11.47 -3.27
N LEU A 97 -11.92 11.14 -4.57
CA LEU A 97 -12.82 11.78 -5.54
C LEU A 97 -14.30 11.50 -5.25
N LYS A 98 -14.64 10.26 -4.87
CA LYS A 98 -16.02 9.90 -4.52
C LYS A 98 -16.49 10.50 -3.20
N ALA A 99 -15.60 10.61 -2.22
CA ALA A 99 -15.90 11.23 -0.95
C ALA A 99 -16.14 12.74 -1.14
N TRP A 100 -15.27 13.39 -1.91
CA TRP A 100 -15.41 14.78 -2.33
C TRP A 100 -16.75 15.04 -3.03
N SER A 101 -17.14 14.21 -4.01
CA SER A 101 -18.41 14.39 -4.73
C SER A 101 -19.65 14.12 -3.88
N ARG A 102 -19.49 13.60 -2.66
CA ARG A 102 -20.59 13.31 -1.72
C ARG A 102 -20.56 14.20 -0.49
N GLY A 103 -19.56 15.09 -0.37
CA GLY A 103 -19.36 15.92 0.81
C GLY A 103 -19.03 15.12 2.09
N ILE A 104 -18.43 13.93 1.96
CA ILE A 104 -18.05 13.07 3.10
C ILE A 104 -16.52 12.96 3.24
N ALA A 105 -16.07 12.47 4.40
CA ALA A 105 -14.67 12.15 4.67
C ALA A 105 -14.23 10.86 3.95
N ALA A 106 -12.97 10.80 3.54
CA ALA A 106 -12.38 9.62 2.88
C ALA A 106 -11.49 8.80 3.82
N ASP A 107 -11.22 9.30 5.01
CA ASP A 107 -10.13 8.91 5.91
C ASP A 107 -10.15 7.40 6.20
N ASP A 108 -11.32 6.85 6.56
CA ASP A 108 -11.52 5.43 6.86
C ASP A 108 -11.46 4.51 5.62
N LEU A 109 -11.40 5.09 4.42
CA LEU A 109 -11.35 4.36 3.15
C LEU A 109 -9.95 4.34 2.55
N LEU A 110 -9.00 5.10 3.10
CA LEU A 110 -7.65 5.22 2.56
C LEU A 110 -6.82 3.99 2.92
N LEU A 111 -6.08 3.50 1.92
CA LEU A 111 -5.17 2.38 2.06
C LEU A 111 -3.72 2.86 2.01
N GLU A 112 -2.90 2.31 2.88
CA GLU A 112 -1.47 2.54 2.83
C GLU A 112 -0.72 1.58 1.91
N GLY A 113 0.55 1.88 1.64
CA GLY A 113 1.41 1.06 0.78
C GLY A 113 1.35 1.45 -0.69
N GLY A 114 0.68 2.55 -1.03
CA GLY A 114 0.80 3.22 -2.33
C GLY A 114 2.17 3.83 -2.58
N ARG A 115 2.36 4.41 -3.76
CA ARG A 115 3.55 5.21 -4.10
C ARG A 115 3.48 6.60 -3.48
N TYR A 116 2.27 7.08 -3.22
CA TYR A 116 1.99 8.38 -2.61
C TYR A 116 1.36 8.18 -1.23
N ASP A 117 1.62 9.12 -0.33
CA ASP A 117 0.92 9.19 0.94
C ASP A 117 -0.56 9.56 0.71
N ALA A 118 -1.47 8.76 1.27
CA ALA A 118 -2.90 8.91 0.99
C ALA A 118 -3.47 10.19 1.62
N GLY A 119 -3.03 10.53 2.83
CA GLY A 119 -3.45 11.75 3.53
C GLY A 119 -2.92 13.01 2.85
N MET A 120 -1.70 12.95 2.32
CA MET A 120 -1.14 14.01 1.47
C MET A 120 -1.99 14.21 0.20
N LEU A 121 -2.32 13.14 -0.53
CA LEU A 121 -3.18 13.25 -1.72
C LEU A 121 -4.56 13.83 -1.39
N GLN A 122 -5.15 13.43 -0.26
CA GLN A 122 -6.43 13.96 0.20
C GLN A 122 -6.31 15.46 0.50
N SER A 123 -5.26 15.87 1.21
CA SER A 123 -5.00 17.27 1.56
C SER A 123 -4.80 18.14 0.32
N GLN A 124 -4.01 17.67 -0.65
CA GLN A 124 -3.79 18.36 -1.93
C GLN A 124 -5.11 18.57 -2.69
N TRP A 125 -5.95 17.53 -2.74
CA TRP A 125 -7.25 17.59 -3.39
C TRP A 125 -8.19 18.58 -2.69
N GLN A 126 -8.25 18.56 -1.36
CA GLN A 126 -9.10 19.48 -0.59
C GLN A 126 -8.68 20.94 -0.75
N GLN A 127 -7.38 21.22 -0.80
CA GLN A 127 -6.85 22.58 -0.88
C GLN A 127 -6.94 23.19 -2.29
N SER A 128 -6.68 22.38 -3.32
CA SER A 128 -6.44 22.90 -4.68
C SER A 128 -7.18 22.16 -5.78
N GLN A 129 -7.90 21.08 -5.47
CA GLN A 129 -8.44 20.12 -6.44
C GLN A 129 -7.37 19.61 -7.43
N GLN A 130 -6.13 19.49 -6.95
CA GLN A 130 -5.00 18.96 -7.69
C GLN A 130 -4.31 17.89 -6.85
N MET A 131 -3.57 17.01 -7.52
CA MET A 131 -2.75 15.97 -6.89
C MET A 131 -1.38 15.97 -7.56
N GLU A 132 -0.33 15.87 -6.76
CA GLU A 132 1.06 15.78 -7.23
C GLU A 132 1.41 14.36 -7.69
N ILE A 133 0.76 13.94 -8.77
CA ILE A 133 0.99 12.65 -9.43
C ILE A 133 1.41 12.87 -10.89
N PRO A 134 1.95 11.87 -11.60
CA PRO A 134 2.35 12.01 -13.00
C PRO A 134 1.21 12.51 -13.90
N GLU A 135 1.58 13.18 -14.98
CA GLU A 135 0.63 13.84 -15.89
C GLU A 135 -0.53 12.95 -16.38
N PRO A 136 -0.31 11.69 -16.82
CA PRO A 136 -1.44 10.82 -17.20
C PRO A 136 -2.43 10.59 -16.05
N GLY A 137 -1.92 10.52 -14.81
CA GLY A 137 -2.72 10.41 -13.61
C GLY A 137 -3.53 11.67 -13.35
N ARG A 138 -2.91 12.86 -13.43
CA ARG A 138 -3.62 14.15 -13.26
C ARG A 138 -4.74 14.33 -14.28
N GLN A 139 -4.49 13.99 -15.54
CA GLN A 139 -5.52 14.05 -16.58
C GLN A 139 -6.68 13.07 -16.31
N ALA A 140 -6.38 11.86 -15.82
CA ALA A 140 -7.42 10.90 -15.44
C ALA A 140 -8.25 11.39 -14.25
N VAL A 141 -7.59 11.96 -13.22
CA VAL A 141 -8.23 12.59 -12.07
C VAL A 141 -9.14 13.74 -12.49
N GLY A 142 -8.66 14.65 -13.34
CA GLY A 142 -9.44 15.78 -13.84
C GLY A 142 -10.69 15.34 -14.61
N ARG A 143 -10.56 14.34 -15.50
CA ARG A 143 -11.70 13.75 -16.20
C ARG A 143 -12.70 13.09 -15.26
N ALA A 144 -12.21 12.32 -14.29
CA ALA A 144 -13.07 11.66 -13.30
C ALA A 144 -13.84 12.68 -12.43
N ALA A 145 -13.18 13.75 -11.99
CA ALA A 145 -13.81 14.82 -11.24
C ALA A 145 -14.86 15.59 -12.06
N ALA A 146 -14.59 15.85 -13.34
CA ALA A 146 -15.58 16.44 -14.25
C ALA A 146 -16.83 15.54 -14.39
N LEU A 147 -16.62 14.25 -14.62
CA LEU A 147 -17.72 13.28 -14.72
C LEU A 147 -18.54 13.16 -13.44
N LEU A 148 -17.90 13.25 -12.27
CA LEU A 148 -18.61 13.22 -10.99
C LEU A 148 -19.47 14.47 -10.77
N ARG A 149 -19.02 15.64 -11.22
CA ARG A 149 -19.82 16.89 -11.19
C ARG A 149 -21.02 16.83 -12.12
N GLU A 150 -20.85 16.27 -13.32
CA GLU A 150 -21.94 16.13 -14.29
C GLU A 150 -23.00 15.12 -13.84
N LYS A 151 -22.59 14.08 -13.12
CA LYS A 151 -23.45 13.00 -12.66
C LYS A 151 -24.02 13.21 -11.27
N ASP A 152 -23.83 14.36 -10.65
CA ASP A 152 -24.41 14.68 -9.35
C ASP A 152 -25.90 15.03 -9.54
N PRO A 153 -26.86 14.11 -9.29
CA PRO A 153 -28.27 14.32 -9.63
C PRO A 153 -29.02 15.13 -8.55
N GLN A 154 -28.30 15.69 -7.57
CA GLN A 154 -28.86 16.41 -6.42
C GLN A 154 -28.23 17.80 -6.29
N GLY A 155 -28.64 18.68 -7.20
CA GLY A 155 -29.10 20.01 -6.79
C GLY A 155 -30.59 19.94 -6.46
#